data_AF-A0A937Q2B6-F1
#
_entry.id   AF-A0A937Q2B6-F1
#
_cell.length_a   1.000
_cell.length_b   1.000
_cell.length_c   1.000
_cell.angle_alpha   90.00
_cell.angle_beta   90.00
_cell.angle_gamma   90.00
#
_symmetry.space_group_name_H-M   'P 1'
#
loop_
_entity.id
_entity.type
_entity.pdbx_description
1 polymer ?
#
loop_
_entity_poly.entity_id
_entity_poly.type
_entity_poly.pdbx_seq_one_letter_code
_entity_poly.pdbx_strand_id
1 'polypeptide(L)'
;MGERRRARELAVQVLFHLEFSPGDPSEIFDLICENFNAPKSIRDFSRKLVLGVWEEKETLDRVIAQASRNWRIERMARLDRSILRLAAFEIMFVQDIPAKVSIDEAVELGKKFGSEDSGRYINGVLDNIYNTLSENNQSELKSEME
;
A
#
# COMPACT_ATOMS: atom_id res chain seq x y z
N MET A 1 8.56 -8.53 16.80
CA MET A 1 7.93 -8.04 15.55
C MET A 1 6.74 -7.17 15.95
N GLY A 2 6.72 -5.90 15.57
CA GLY A 2 5.72 -4.94 16.05
C GLY A 2 4.31 -5.20 15.49
N GLU A 3 3.28 -4.77 16.20
CA GLU A 3 1.87 -4.98 15.82
C GLU A 3 1.52 -4.33 14.49
N ARG A 4 2.04 -3.13 14.21
CA ARG A 4 1.85 -2.42 12.92
C ARG A 4 2.36 -3.24 11.73
N ARG A 5 3.51 -3.92 11.85
CA ARG A 5 4.04 -4.77 10.77
C ARG A 5 3.12 -5.96 10.51
N ARG A 6 2.67 -6.66 11.56
CA ARG A 6 1.73 -7.78 11.40
C ARG A 6 0.39 -7.35 10.81
N ALA A 7 -0.10 -6.16 11.18
CA ALA A 7 -1.31 -5.59 10.59
C ALA A 7 -1.16 -5.31 9.09
N ARG A 8 0.01 -4.82 8.63
CA ARG A 8 0.31 -4.65 7.20
C ARG A 8 0.38 -5.98 6.47
N GLU A 9 1.01 -6.99 7.05
CA GLU A 9 1.05 -8.34 6.47
C GLU A 9 -0.37 -8.89 6.26
N LEU A 10 -1.23 -8.77 7.27
CA LEU A 10 -2.65 -9.15 7.16
C LEU A 10 -3.37 -8.34 6.06
N ALA A 11 -3.12 -7.02 5.99
CA ALA A 11 -3.74 -6.17 4.99
C ALA A 11 -3.33 -6.58 3.56
N VAL A 12 -2.04 -6.86 3.33
CA VAL A 12 -1.56 -7.34 2.02
C VAL A 12 -2.18 -8.68 1.66
N GLN A 13 -2.34 -9.61 2.61
CA GLN A 13 -2.97 -10.90 2.34
C GLN A 13 -4.43 -10.74 1.89
N VAL A 14 -5.18 -9.85 2.54
CA VAL A 14 -6.57 -9.54 2.19
C VAL A 14 -6.66 -8.86 0.82
N LEU A 15 -5.83 -7.84 0.57
CA LEU A 15 -5.77 -7.14 -0.71
C LEU A 15 -5.36 -8.06 -1.86
N PHE A 16 -4.39 -8.95 -1.61
CA PHE A 16 -3.99 -9.96 -2.58
C PHE A 16 -5.10 -10.96 -2.86
N HIS A 17 -5.90 -11.35 -1.87
CA HIS A 17 -7.06 -12.21 -2.11
C HIS A 17 -8.09 -11.55 -3.05
N LEU A 18 -8.38 -10.27 -2.81
CA LEU A 18 -9.31 -9.47 -3.62
C LEU A 18 -8.86 -9.32 -5.09
N GLU A 19 -7.58 -9.53 -5.39
CA GLU A 19 -7.06 -9.57 -6.77
C GLU A 19 -7.46 -10.84 -7.55
N PHE A 20 -7.83 -11.93 -6.85
CA PHE A 20 -8.29 -13.18 -7.47
C PHE A 20 -9.80 -13.29 -7.45
N SER A 21 -10.42 -12.89 -6.34
CA SER A 21 -11.85 -12.97 -6.14
C SER A 21 -12.36 -11.61 -5.70
N PRO A 22 -12.90 -10.80 -6.64
CA PRO A 22 -13.56 -9.56 -6.29
C PRO A 22 -14.76 -9.87 -5.39
N GLY A 23 -14.88 -9.14 -4.29
CA GLY A 23 -15.94 -9.29 -3.31
C GLY A 23 -15.98 -8.06 -2.40
N ASP A 24 -16.86 -8.09 -1.40
CA ASP A 24 -16.88 -7.02 -0.39
C ASP A 24 -15.59 -7.07 0.47
N PRO A 25 -14.80 -6.00 0.53
CA PRO A 25 -13.52 -6.01 1.24
C PRO A 25 -13.68 -6.20 2.76
N SER A 26 -14.81 -5.79 3.34
CA SER A 26 -15.08 -5.98 4.77
C SER A 26 -15.40 -7.45 5.07
N GLU A 27 -16.27 -8.07 4.28
CA GLU A 27 -16.60 -9.49 4.40
C GLU A 27 -15.37 -10.38 4.20
N ILE A 28 -14.55 -10.10 3.18
CA ILE A 28 -13.32 -10.86 2.93
C ILE A 28 -12.31 -10.66 4.06
N PHE A 29 -12.19 -9.44 4.60
CA PHE A 29 -11.33 -9.17 5.76
C PHE A 29 -11.76 -10.00 6.98
N ASP A 30 -13.06 -10.03 7.28
CA ASP A 30 -13.60 -10.78 8.41
C ASP A 30 -13.39 -12.29 8.24
N LEU A 31 -13.66 -12.82 7.05
CA LEU A 31 -13.42 -14.21 6.70
C LEU A 31 -11.94 -14.62 6.88
N ILE A 32 -11.01 -13.80 6.42
CA ILE A 32 -9.57 -14.07 6.59
C ILE A 32 -9.18 -14.00 8.07
N CYS A 33 -9.69 -13.01 8.82
CA CYS A 33 -9.42 -12.90 10.25
C CYS A 33 -9.89 -14.13 11.05
N GLU A 34 -11.04 -14.68 10.69
CA GLU A 34 -11.62 -15.87 11.31
C GLU A 34 -10.83 -17.13 10.93
N ASN A 35 -10.61 -17.36 9.64
CA ASN A 35 -9.93 -18.56 9.14
C ASN A 35 -8.50 -18.69 9.64
N PHE A 36 -7.79 -17.57 9.84
CA PHE A 36 -6.40 -17.56 10.29
C PHE A 36 -6.22 -17.16 11.76
N ASN A 37 -7.31 -17.02 12.52
CA ASN A 37 -7.27 -16.59 13.93
C ASN A 37 -6.43 -15.31 14.16
N ALA A 38 -6.60 -14.31 13.30
CA ALA A 38 -5.81 -13.08 13.35
C ALA A 38 -5.98 -12.39 14.73
N PRO A 39 -4.89 -11.95 15.41
CA PRO A 39 -4.99 -11.31 16.71
C PRO A 39 -5.87 -10.06 16.68
N LYS A 40 -6.79 -9.89 17.63
CA LYS A 40 -7.67 -8.72 17.68
C LYS A 40 -6.90 -7.39 17.71
N SER A 41 -5.74 -7.35 18.35
CA SER A 41 -4.92 -6.13 18.49
C SER A 41 -4.40 -5.56 17.15
N ILE A 42 -4.36 -6.37 16.08
CA ILE A 42 -3.91 -5.90 14.75
C ILE A 42 -5.07 -5.63 13.79
N ARG A 43 -6.30 -6.04 14.14
CA ARG A 43 -7.43 -6.04 13.20
C ARG A 43 -7.86 -4.63 12.83
N ASP A 44 -7.97 -3.72 13.79
CA ASP A 44 -8.51 -2.37 13.53
C ASP A 44 -7.61 -1.60 12.55
N PHE A 45 -6.29 -1.63 12.79
CA PHE A 45 -5.36 -0.98 11.88
C PHE A 45 -5.31 -1.68 10.52
N SER A 46 -5.32 -3.01 10.48
CA SER A 46 -5.34 -3.75 9.22
C SER A 46 -6.61 -3.47 8.40
N ARG A 47 -7.77 -3.41 9.05
CA ARG A 47 -9.04 -3.06 8.41
C ARG A 47 -9.02 -1.64 7.84
N LYS A 48 -8.51 -0.66 8.60
CA LYS A 48 -8.32 0.72 8.11
C LYS A 48 -7.55 0.74 6.80
N LEU A 49 -6.44 -0.02 6.73
CA LEU A 49 -5.62 -0.09 5.54
C LEU A 49 -6.33 -0.75 4.37
N VAL A 50 -6.99 -1.91 4.58
CA VAL A 50 -7.70 -2.63 3.52
C VAL A 50 -8.83 -1.79 2.93
N LEU A 51 -9.68 -1.24 3.79
CA LEU A 51 -10.83 -0.46 3.34
C LEU A 51 -10.42 0.83 2.67
N GLY A 52 -9.42 1.53 3.22
CA GLY A 52 -8.91 2.76 2.61
C GLY A 52 -8.24 2.52 1.25
N VAL A 53 -7.47 1.43 1.10
CA VAL A 53 -6.93 1.03 -0.20
C VAL A 53 -8.04 0.70 -1.21
N TRP A 54 -9.10 0.05 -0.76
CA TRP A 54 -10.23 -0.30 -1.62
C TRP A 54 -10.98 0.95 -2.10
N GLU A 55 -11.26 1.89 -1.20
CA GLU A 55 -11.93 3.16 -1.49
C GLU A 55 -11.11 4.03 -2.44
N GLU A 56 -9.80 4.15 -2.21
CA GLU A 56 -8.90 4.99 -3.00
C GLU A 56 -8.25 4.27 -4.19
N LYS A 57 -8.70 3.05 -4.51
CA LYS A 57 -8.01 2.15 -5.46
C LYS A 57 -7.68 2.83 -6.79
N GLU A 58 -8.60 3.58 -7.37
CA GLU A 58 -8.38 4.26 -8.65
C GLU A 58 -7.32 5.35 -8.56
N THR A 59 -7.34 6.14 -7.48
CA THR A 59 -6.34 7.18 -7.20
C THR A 59 -4.96 6.54 -7.02
N LEU A 60 -4.88 5.49 -6.22
CA LEU A 60 -3.64 4.75 -5.99
C LEU A 60 -3.10 4.15 -7.29
N ASP A 61 -3.96 3.53 -8.11
CA ASP A 61 -3.57 2.95 -9.40
C ASP A 61 -2.99 4.01 -10.35
N ARG A 62 -3.58 5.21 -10.40
CA ARG A 62 -3.06 6.33 -11.21
C ARG A 62 -1.68 6.79 -10.73
N VAL A 63 -1.50 7.00 -9.43
CA VAL A 63 -0.24 7.47 -8.85
C VAL A 63 0.88 6.43 -9.06
N ILE A 64 0.58 5.15 -8.86
CA ILE A 64 1.52 4.04 -9.10
C ILE A 64 1.89 3.95 -10.59
N ALA A 65 0.92 4.07 -11.50
CA ALA A 65 1.16 4.04 -12.93
C ALA A 65 2.10 5.18 -13.37
N GLN A 66 1.86 6.40 -12.87
CA GLN A 66 2.71 7.57 -13.17
C GLN A 66 4.15 7.37 -12.65
N ALA A 67 4.30 6.92 -11.40
CA ALA A 67 5.60 6.69 -10.78
C ALA A 67 6.39 5.52 -11.38
N SER A 68 5.71 4.57 -12.01
CA SER A 68 6.31 3.44 -12.73
C SER A 68 6.61 3.74 -14.20
N ARG A 69 6.71 5.03 -14.59
CA ARG A 69 6.94 5.49 -15.97
C ARG A 69 5.87 5.01 -16.95
N ASN A 70 4.59 5.06 -16.53
CA ASN A 70 3.43 4.58 -17.28
C ASN A 70 3.48 3.08 -17.61
N TRP A 71 4.15 2.28 -16.75
CA TRP A 71 4.05 0.83 -16.86
C TRP A 71 2.61 0.41 -16.55
N ARG A 72 2.08 -0.49 -17.38
CA ARG A 72 0.72 -1.01 -17.19
C ARG A 72 0.63 -1.77 -15.87
N ILE A 73 -0.15 -1.25 -14.92
CA ILE A 73 -0.29 -1.82 -13.58
C ILE A 73 -0.79 -3.27 -13.62
N GLU A 74 -1.51 -3.65 -14.67
CA GLU A 74 -2.02 -4.99 -14.91
C GLU A 74 -0.91 -6.01 -15.17
N ARG A 75 0.28 -5.55 -15.60
CA ARG A 75 1.46 -6.39 -15.83
C ARG A 75 2.35 -6.55 -14.61
N MET A 76 2.08 -5.82 -13.52
CA MET A 76 2.80 -5.99 -12.27
C MET A 76 2.36 -7.31 -11.61
N ALA A 77 3.27 -7.96 -10.87
CA ALA A 77 2.87 -9.08 -10.04
C ALA A 77 1.77 -8.61 -9.08
N ARG A 78 0.68 -9.39 -8.95
CA ARG A 78 -0.49 -9.02 -8.12
C ARG A 78 -0.10 -8.68 -6.68
N LEU A 79 0.90 -9.39 -6.16
CA LEU A 79 1.44 -9.15 -4.84
C LEU A 79 2.18 -7.80 -4.75
N ASP A 80 3.10 -7.52 -5.68
CA ASP A 80 3.81 -6.24 -5.72
C ASP A 80 2.82 -5.08 -5.86
N ARG A 81 1.80 -5.23 -6.72
CA ARG A 81 0.71 -4.26 -6.87
C ARG A 81 -0.06 -4.03 -5.57
N SER A 82 -0.36 -5.09 -4.83
CA SER A 82 -1.06 -5.00 -3.54
C SER A 82 -0.22 -4.27 -2.49
N ILE A 83 1.09 -4.55 -2.46
CA ILE A 83 2.04 -3.88 -1.55
C ILE A 83 2.20 -2.40 -1.91
N LEU A 84 2.33 -2.08 -3.21
CA LEU A 84 2.44 -0.70 -3.69
C LEU A 84 1.19 0.11 -3.33
N ARG A 85 0.00 -0.44 -3.52
CA ARG A 85 -1.26 0.22 -3.13
C ARG A 85 -1.33 0.50 -1.64
N LEU A 86 -0.97 -0.50 -0.82
CA LEU A 86 -0.95 -0.35 0.63
C LEU A 86 -0.03 0.80 1.07
N ALA A 87 1.20 0.80 0.55
CA ALA A 87 2.21 1.78 0.92
C ALA A 87 1.87 3.18 0.40
N ALA A 88 1.38 3.29 -0.83
CA ALA A 88 0.92 4.56 -1.40
C ALA A 88 -0.26 5.12 -0.59
N PHE A 89 -1.19 4.27 -0.15
CA PHE A 89 -2.29 4.69 0.72
C PHE A 89 -1.76 5.24 2.06
N GLU A 90 -0.82 4.54 2.71
CA GLU A 90 -0.22 5.06 3.94
C GLU A 90 0.49 6.41 3.71
N ILE A 91 1.25 6.55 2.64
CA ILE A 91 1.98 7.79 2.31
C ILE A 91 1.03 8.97 2.10
N MET A 92 -0.10 8.75 1.43
CA MET A 92 -1.01 9.82 1.01
C MET A 92 -2.07 10.17 2.06
N PHE A 93 -2.55 9.17 2.81
CA PHE A 93 -3.78 9.32 3.62
C PHE A 93 -3.58 9.04 5.11
N VAL A 94 -2.42 8.54 5.53
CA VAL A 94 -2.17 8.12 6.92
C VAL A 94 -1.12 9.01 7.57
N GLN A 95 -1.55 10.18 8.05
CA GLN A 95 -0.68 11.22 8.61
C GLN A 95 0.10 10.81 9.88
N ASP A 96 -0.35 9.79 10.61
CA ASP A 96 0.33 9.29 11.81
C ASP A 96 1.57 8.42 11.50
N ILE A 97 1.90 8.20 10.22
CA ILE A 97 2.99 7.33 9.79
C ILE A 97 3.92 8.09 8.83
N PRO A 98 5.20 8.28 9.18
CA PRO A 98 6.16 8.90 8.28
C PRO A 98 6.28 8.12 6.97
N ALA A 99 6.25 8.81 5.83
CA ALA A 99 6.28 8.16 4.51
C ALA A 99 7.46 7.19 4.35
N LYS A 100 8.66 7.55 4.84
CA LYS A 100 9.85 6.68 4.79
C LYS A 100 9.66 5.35 5.54
N VAL A 101 8.92 5.35 6.65
CA VAL A 101 8.58 4.10 7.37
C VAL A 101 7.66 3.22 6.53
N SER A 102 6.67 3.80 5.86
CA SER A 102 5.78 3.07 4.94
C SER A 102 6.55 2.46 3.77
N ILE A 103 7.54 3.19 3.22
CA ILE A 103 8.43 2.68 2.17
C ILE A 103 9.24 1.49 2.67
N ASP A 104 9.96 1.64 3.78
CA ASP A 104 10.80 0.57 4.33
C ASP A 104 10.00 -0.70 4.62
N GLU A 105 8.81 -0.56 5.23
CA GLU A 105 7.93 -1.70 5.52
C GLU A 105 7.40 -2.37 4.25
N ALA A 106 7.10 -1.60 3.20
CA ALA A 106 6.68 -2.15 1.91
C ALA A 106 7.81 -2.92 1.21
N VAL A 107 9.04 -2.43 1.30
CA VAL A 107 10.23 -3.12 0.77
C VAL A 107 10.44 -4.46 1.48
N GLU A 108 10.28 -4.49 2.81
CA GLU A 108 10.38 -5.72 3.60
C GLU A 108 9.26 -6.72 3.27
N LEU A 109 8.03 -6.25 3.03
CA LEU A 109 6.94 -7.09 2.53
C LEU A 109 7.26 -7.69 1.15
N GLY A 110 7.83 -6.87 0.26
CA GLY A 110 8.28 -7.29 -1.07
C GLY A 110 9.36 -8.37 -1.00
N LYS A 111 10.35 -8.22 -0.13
CA LYS A 111 11.39 -9.24 0.12
C LYS A 111 10.83 -10.53 0.72
N LYS A 112 9.84 -10.40 1.61
CA LYS A 112 9.26 -11.53 2.33
C LYS A 112 8.36 -12.41 1.46
N PHE A 113 7.55 -11.81 0.60
CA PHE A 113 6.51 -12.52 -0.15
C PHE A 113 6.73 -12.54 -1.67
N GLY A 114 7.49 -11.58 -2.21
CA GLY A 114 7.71 -11.40 -3.64
C GLY A 114 8.87 -12.22 -4.20
N SER A 115 9.33 -11.82 -5.38
CA SER A 115 10.51 -12.39 -6.03
C SER A 115 11.80 -11.71 -5.54
N GLU A 116 12.95 -12.20 -6.01
CA GLU A 116 14.26 -11.61 -5.70
C GLU A 116 14.35 -10.11 -6.03
N ASP A 117 13.62 -9.67 -7.05
CA ASP A 117 13.63 -8.27 -7.51
C ASP A 117 12.51 -7.40 -6.90
N SER A 118 11.50 -8.00 -6.24
CA SER A 118 10.32 -7.29 -5.73
C SER A 118 10.68 -6.14 -4.79
N GLY A 119 11.59 -6.35 -3.83
CA GLY A 119 11.99 -5.31 -2.89
C GLY A 119 12.62 -4.09 -3.57
N ARG A 120 13.50 -4.31 -4.56
CA ARG A 120 14.14 -3.23 -5.33
C ARG A 120 13.12 -2.48 -6.18
N TYR A 121 12.23 -3.22 -6.83
CA TYR A 121 11.17 -2.64 -7.66
C TYR A 121 10.21 -1.76 -6.84
N ILE A 122 9.71 -2.28 -5.72
CA ILE A 122 8.82 -1.56 -4.81
C ILE A 122 9.49 -0.28 -4.31
N ASN A 123 10.75 -0.36 -3.87
CA ASN A 123 11.49 0.82 -3.41
C ASN A 123 11.55 1.91 -4.49
N GLY A 124 11.93 1.54 -5.71
CA GLY A 124 12.08 2.49 -6.81
C GLY A 124 10.76 3.20 -7.18
N VAL A 125 9.64 2.48 -7.17
CA VAL A 125 8.33 3.08 -7.45
C VAL A 125 7.90 4.00 -6.30
N LEU A 126 8.03 3.58 -5.05
CA LEU A 126 7.59 4.37 -3.91
C LEU A 126 8.45 5.62 -3.68
N ASP A 127 9.76 5.57 -3.94
CA ASP A 127 10.62 6.76 -3.90
C ASP A 127 10.17 7.79 -4.96
N ASN A 128 9.79 7.35 -6.17
CA ASN A 128 9.25 8.25 -7.20
C ASN A 128 7.92 8.90 -6.76
N ILE A 129 7.01 8.13 -6.15
CA ILE A 129 5.76 8.66 -5.58
C ILE A 129 6.09 9.72 -4.52
N TYR A 130 6.95 9.39 -3.57
CA TYR A 130 7.32 10.28 -2.46
C TYR A 130 7.93 11.60 -2.97
N ASN A 131 8.84 11.54 -3.94
CA ASN A 131 9.46 12.73 -4.50
C ASN A 131 8.44 13.60 -5.24
N THR A 132 7.55 12.99 -6.04
CA THR A 132 6.52 13.72 -6.80
C THR A 132 5.56 14.46 -5.86
N LEU A 133 5.10 13.81 -4.78
CA LEU A 133 4.23 14.44 -3.78
C LEU A 133 4.94 15.56 -3.03
N SER A 134 6.24 15.38 -2.72
CA SER A 134 7.04 16.41 -2.05
C SER A 134 7.24 17.65 -2.92
N GLU A 135 7.44 17.48 -4.23
CA GLU A 135 7.57 18.56 -5.20
C GLU A 135 6.25 19.34 -5.37
N ASN A 136 5.11 18.64 -5.47
CA ASN A 136 3.79 19.27 -5.58
C ASN A 136 3.44 20.09 -4.34
N ASN A 137 3.70 19.57 -3.14
CA ASN A 137 3.44 20.32 -1.91
C ASN A 137 4.30 21.59 -1.85
N GLN A 138 5.52 21.58 -2.39
CA GLN A 138 6.38 22.77 -2.44
C GLN A 138 5.94 23.78 -3.50
N SER A 139 5.34 23.36 -4.61
CA SER A 139 4.84 24.27 -5.64
C SER A 139 3.53 24.94 -5.24
N GLU A 140 2.63 24.23 -4.58
CA GLU A 140 1.39 24.77 -4.01
C GLU A 140 1.69 25.85 -2.96
N LEU A 141 2.58 25.55 -2.00
CA LEU A 141 3.01 26.51 -0.98
C LEU A 141 3.65 27.78 -1.57
N LYS A 142 4.41 27.68 -2.67
CA LYS A 142 4.99 28.85 -3.33
C LYS A 142 3.93 29.68 -4.05
N SER A 143 2.95 29.04 -4.67
CA SER A 143 1.88 29.70 -5.43
C SER A 143 0.91 30.47 -4.53
N GLU A 144 0.71 30.03 -3.28
CA GLU A 144 -0.10 30.75 -2.28
C GLU A 144 0.62 31.96 -1.65
N MET A 145 1.93 32.05 -1.82
CA MET A 145 2.77 33.12 -1.26
C MET A 145 3.05 34.26 -2.24
N GLU A 146 2.67 34.13 -3.51
CA GLU A 146 2.78 35.13 -4.59
C GLU A 146 1.45 35.86 -4.83
#